data_AF-A0A7K8GQI6-F1
#
_entry.id   AF-A0A7K8GQI6-F1
#
_cell.length_a   1.000
_cell.length_b   1.000
_cell.length_c   1.000
_cell.angle_alpha   90.00
_cell.angle_beta   90.00
_cell.angle_gamma   90.00
#
_symmetry.space_group_name_H-M   'P 1'
#
loop_
_entity.id
_entity.type
_entity.pdbx_description
1 polymer ?
#
loop_
_entity_poly.entity_id
_entity_poly.type
_entity_poly.pdbx_seq_one_letter_code
_entity_poly.pdbx_strand_id
1 'polypeptide(L)'
;ALSKPLDEAFSLWKELLEKPGTPLVRCPEQTVTSLQLLAWLFRLQAQPLQALESLLLLCRLCRRLGDAPGASGALGQACGLLLQLQCPSQAQVLLEELESCLGEEEGGE
;
A
#
# COMPACT_ATOMS: atom_id res chain seq x y z
N ALA A 1 9.82 11.80 16.22
CA ALA A 1 9.59 11.64 14.77
C ALA A 1 9.70 13.01 14.09
N LEU A 2 10.07 13.02 12.81
CA LEU A 2 10.41 14.26 12.09
C LEU A 2 9.17 15.09 11.71
N SER A 3 7.97 14.51 11.74
CA SER A 3 6.70 15.22 11.48
C SER A 3 5.53 14.60 12.25
N LYS A 4 5.11 15.24 13.34
CA LYS A 4 3.97 14.78 14.16
C LYS A 4 2.67 14.62 13.37
N PRO A 5 2.28 15.54 12.45
CA PRO A 5 1.08 15.36 11.65
C PRO A 5 1.13 14.14 10.71
N LEU A 6 2.33 13.77 10.25
CA LEU A 6 2.50 12.60 9.38
C LEU A 6 2.26 11.29 10.14
N ASP A 7 2.80 11.18 11.35
CA ASP A 7 2.60 10.01 12.20
C ASP A 7 1.14 9.89 12.66
N GLU A 8 0.48 11.02 12.96
CA GLU A 8 -0.95 11.06 13.28
C GLU A 8 -1.80 10.59 12.10
N ALA A 9 -1.53 11.09 10.89
CA ALA A 9 -2.21 10.65 9.67
C ALA A 9 -2.03 9.15 9.42
N PHE A 10 -0.80 8.64 9.60
CA PHE A 10 -0.51 7.22 9.47
C PHE A 10 -1.26 6.36 10.47
N SER A 11 -1.33 6.80 11.73
CA SER A 11 -2.07 6.10 12.79
C SER A 11 -3.57 6.05 12.48
N LEU A 12 -4.14 7.14 11.97
CA LEU A 12 -5.54 7.20 11.54
C LEU A 12 -5.84 6.24 10.38
N TRP A 13 -4.93 6.14 9.41
CA TRP A 13 -5.06 5.17 8.30
C TRP A 13 -5.06 3.73 8.79
N LYS A 14 -4.19 3.40 9.74
CA LYS A 14 -4.16 2.07 10.36
C LYS A 14 -5.47 1.76 11.07
N GLU A 15 -5.95 2.65 11.92
CA GLU A 15 -7.20 2.47 12.65
C GLU A 15 -8.40 2.33 11.70
N LEU A 16 -8.45 3.12 10.63
CA LEU A 16 -9.52 3.06 9.64
C LEU A 16 -9.54 1.72 8.91
N LEU A 17 -8.37 1.20 8.51
CA LEU A 17 -8.25 -0.03 7.74
C LEU A 17 -8.22 -1.29 8.61
N GLU A 18 -8.04 -1.19 9.92
CA GLU A 18 -8.27 -2.31 10.85
C GLU A 18 -9.74 -2.70 10.93
N LYS A 19 -10.66 -1.74 10.79
CA LYS A 19 -12.11 -1.99 10.80
C LYS A 19 -12.49 -2.80 9.56
N PRO A 20 -13.29 -3.88 9.67
CA PRO A 20 -13.71 -4.65 8.51
C PRO A 20 -14.66 -3.85 7.61
N GLY A 21 -14.70 -4.20 6.32
CA GLY A 21 -15.58 -3.58 5.32
C GLY A 21 -14.93 -2.49 4.48
N THR A 22 -15.64 -2.05 3.45
CA THR A 22 -15.21 -0.99 2.54
C THR A 22 -15.43 0.37 3.20
N PRO A 23 -14.39 1.20 3.39
CA PRO A 23 -14.55 2.51 4.00
C PRO A 23 -15.42 3.40 3.11
N LEU A 24 -16.37 4.12 3.73
CA LEU A 24 -17.18 5.11 3.02
C LEU A 24 -16.31 6.34 2.73
N VAL A 25 -15.85 6.46 1.49
CA VAL A 25 -15.00 7.56 1.03
C VAL A 25 -15.77 8.46 0.08
N ARG A 26 -15.54 9.78 0.17
CA ARG A 26 -16.20 10.74 -0.75
C ARG A 26 -15.68 10.60 -2.18
N CYS A 27 -14.37 10.37 -2.32
CA CYS A 27 -13.70 10.19 -3.60
C CYS A 27 -12.61 9.10 -3.45
N PRO A 28 -12.79 7.92 -4.06
CA PRO A 28 -11.81 6.82 -4.02
C PRO A 28 -10.42 7.23 -4.50
N GLU A 29 -10.34 7.93 -5.64
CA GLU A 29 -9.08 8.34 -6.27
C GLU A 29 -8.25 9.26 -5.36
N GLN A 30 -8.88 10.28 -4.78
CA GLN A 30 -8.21 11.18 -3.83
C GLN A 30 -7.78 10.45 -2.55
N THR A 31 -8.59 9.50 -2.10
CA THR A 31 -8.29 8.69 -0.92
C THR A 31 -7.05 7.83 -1.15
N VAL A 32 -6.99 7.10 -2.26
CA VAL A 32 -5.83 6.31 -2.69
C VAL A 32 -4.60 7.20 -2.84
N THR A 33 -4.74 8.34 -3.52
CA THR A 33 -3.65 9.32 -3.72
C THR A 33 -3.09 9.82 -2.39
N SER A 34 -3.94 10.10 -1.40
CA SER A 34 -3.49 10.60 -0.10
C SER A 34 -2.63 9.59 0.67
N LEU A 35 -2.95 8.30 0.57
CA LEU A 35 -2.19 7.23 1.21
C LEU A 35 -0.91 6.90 0.42
N GLN A 36 -0.94 7.05 -0.91
CA GLN A 36 0.26 7.03 -1.73
C GLN A 36 1.23 8.16 -1.32
N LEU A 37 0.75 9.40 -1.20
CA LEU A 37 1.57 10.53 -0.74
C LEU A 37 2.20 10.27 0.64
N LEU A 38 1.47 9.63 1.55
CA LEU A 38 2.00 9.24 2.86
C LEU A 38 3.23 8.31 2.73
N ALA A 39 3.14 7.27 1.89
CA ALA A 39 4.26 6.37 1.62
C ALA A 39 5.47 7.13 1.04
N TRP A 40 5.24 8.04 0.09
CA TRP A 40 6.30 8.85 -0.50
C TRP A 40 6.97 9.79 0.51
N LEU A 41 6.20 10.41 1.41
CA LEU A 41 6.73 11.26 2.48
C LEU A 41 7.62 10.47 3.43
N PHE A 42 7.23 9.25 3.82
CA PHE A 42 8.09 8.40 4.64
C PHE A 42 9.37 7.97 3.91
N ARG A 43 9.31 7.70 2.59
CA ARG A 43 10.54 7.43 1.80
C ARG A 43 11.48 8.63 1.81
N LEU A 44 10.95 9.85 1.62
CA LEU A 44 11.73 11.09 1.65
C LEU A 44 12.36 11.36 3.04
N GLN A 45 11.70 10.93 4.11
CA GLN A 45 12.24 11.03 5.48
C GLN A 45 13.19 9.88 5.85
N ALA A 46 13.60 9.04 4.88
CA ALA A 46 14.43 7.85 5.11
C ALA A 46 13.85 6.92 6.19
N GLN A 47 12.51 6.79 6.21
CA GLN A 47 11.75 5.90 7.08
C GLN A 47 11.17 4.72 6.26
N PRO A 48 12.01 3.78 5.82
CA PRO A 48 11.61 2.76 4.85
C PRO A 48 10.57 1.78 5.38
N LEU A 49 10.56 1.50 6.70
CA LEU A 49 9.57 0.60 7.30
C LEU A 49 8.17 1.23 7.30
N GLN A 50 8.06 2.51 7.66
CA GLN A 50 6.80 3.25 7.60
C GLN A 50 6.31 3.42 6.16
N ALA A 51 7.24 3.62 5.20
CA ALA A 51 6.90 3.66 3.78
C ALA A 51 6.34 2.31 3.30
N LEU A 52 6.99 1.20 3.66
CA LEU A 52 6.53 -0.14 3.32
C LEU A 52 5.14 -0.40 3.89
N GLU A 53 4.93 -0.12 5.19
CA GLU A 53 3.64 -0.32 5.83
C GLU A 53 2.55 0.56 5.20
N SER A 54 2.88 1.79 4.80
CA SER A 54 1.96 2.67 4.05
C SER A 54 1.58 2.10 2.67
N LEU A 55 2.50 1.46 1.96
CA LEU A 55 2.21 0.78 0.68
C LEU A 55 1.33 -0.45 0.88
N LEU A 56 1.51 -1.20 1.97
CA LEU A 56 0.64 -2.33 2.31
C LEU A 56 -0.78 -1.87 2.71
N LEU A 57 -0.89 -0.73 3.41
CA LEU A 57 -2.18 -0.09 3.68
C LEU A 57 -2.85 0.37 2.37
N LEU A 58 -2.08 0.93 1.43
CA LEU A 58 -2.55 1.33 0.11
C LEU A 58 -3.12 0.14 -0.67
N CYS A 59 -2.38 -0.98 -0.73
CA CYS A 59 -2.87 -2.20 -1.37
C CYS A 59 -4.19 -2.68 -0.75
N ARG A 60 -4.30 -2.72 0.59
CA ARG A 60 -5.54 -3.10 1.28
C ARG A 60 -6.70 -2.16 0.96
N LEU A 61 -6.44 -0.86 0.90
CA LEU A 61 -7.46 0.14 0.54
C LEU A 61 -7.94 -0.09 -0.90
N CYS A 62 -7.02 -0.19 -1.87
CA CYS A 62 -7.35 -0.44 -3.27
C CYS A 62 -8.19 -1.71 -3.44
N ARG A 63 -7.80 -2.82 -2.79
CA ARG A 63 -8.60 -4.07 -2.78
C ARG A 63 -10.01 -3.86 -2.25
N ARG A 64 -10.17 -3.13 -1.14
CA ARG A 64 -11.51 -2.85 -0.56
C ARG A 64 -12.37 -1.96 -1.44
N LEU A 65 -11.75 -1.10 -2.24
CA LEU A 65 -12.42 -0.22 -3.20
C LEU A 65 -12.66 -0.91 -4.56
N GLY A 66 -12.19 -2.14 -4.76
CA GLY A 66 -12.28 -2.85 -6.04
C GLY A 66 -11.29 -2.36 -7.11
N ASP A 67 -10.24 -1.64 -6.71
CA ASP A 67 -9.17 -1.14 -7.57
C ASP A 67 -8.02 -2.15 -7.66
N ALA A 68 -8.18 -3.18 -8.50
CA ALA A 68 -7.15 -4.20 -8.71
C ALA A 68 -5.83 -3.62 -9.27
N PRO A 69 -5.83 -2.72 -10.27
CA PRO A 69 -4.59 -2.12 -10.77
C PRO A 69 -3.84 -1.33 -9.71
N GLY A 70 -4.54 -0.56 -8.87
CA GLY A 70 -3.94 0.17 -7.77
C GLY A 70 -3.36 -0.76 -6.69
N ALA A 71 -4.02 -1.88 -6.42
CA ALA A 71 -3.52 -2.89 -5.48
C ALA A 71 -2.23 -3.56 -5.98
N SER A 72 -2.19 -3.98 -7.25
CA SER A 72 -1.01 -4.54 -7.91
C SER A 72 0.13 -3.52 -7.98
N GLY A 73 -0.17 -2.26 -8.31
CA GLY A 73 0.82 -1.18 -8.32
C GLY A 73 1.42 -0.89 -6.94
N ALA A 74 0.62 -0.97 -5.87
CA ALA A 74 1.10 -0.82 -4.50
C ALA A 74 1.98 -2.00 -4.06
N LEU A 75 1.59 -3.23 -4.39
CA LEU A 75 2.39 -4.44 -4.14
C LEU A 75 3.73 -4.40 -4.87
N GLY A 76 3.75 -4.02 -6.14
CA GLY A 76 4.99 -3.88 -6.91
C GLY A 76 5.94 -2.85 -6.29
N GLN A 77 5.41 -1.70 -5.84
CA GLN A 77 6.20 -0.70 -5.12
C GLN A 77 6.74 -1.23 -3.78
N ALA A 78 5.94 -2.00 -3.02
CA ALA A 78 6.36 -2.60 -1.77
C ALA A 78 7.45 -3.66 -1.97
N CYS A 79 7.32 -4.51 -2.99
CA CYS A 79 8.32 -5.48 -3.40
C CYS A 79 9.64 -4.79 -3.78
N GLY A 80 9.58 -3.76 -4.64
CA GLY A 80 10.76 -2.98 -5.01
C GLY A 80 11.47 -2.34 -3.82
N LEU A 81 10.72 -1.85 -2.82
CA LEU A 81 11.28 -1.30 -1.59
C LEU A 81 11.98 -2.38 -0.74
N LEU A 82 11.41 -3.57 -0.60
CA LEU A 82 12.05 -4.68 0.12
C LEU A 82 13.36 -5.13 -0.53
N LEU A 83 13.41 -5.16 -1.87
CA LEU A 83 14.65 -5.44 -2.59
C LEU A 83 15.72 -4.36 -2.33
N GLN A 84 15.33 -3.08 -2.28
CA GLN A 84 16.25 -1.98 -1.92
C GLN A 84 16.79 -2.14 -0.49
N LEU A 85 15.99 -2.69 0.42
CA LEU A 85 16.39 -2.98 1.81
C LEU A 85 17.17 -4.29 1.97
N GLN A 86 17.50 -4.99 0.89
CA GLN A 86 18.17 -6.29 0.92
C GLN A 86 17.36 -7.36 1.69
N CYS A 87 16.04 -7.31 1.55
CA CYS A 87 15.08 -8.26 2.14
C CYS A 87 14.41 -9.14 1.07
N PRO A 88 15.17 -9.99 0.33
CA PRO A 88 14.65 -10.70 -0.83
C PRO A 88 13.61 -11.76 -0.48
N SER A 89 13.69 -12.40 0.69
CA SER A 89 12.71 -13.41 1.11
C SER A 89 11.32 -12.81 1.34
N GLN A 90 11.25 -11.61 1.93
CA GLN A 90 9.99 -10.89 2.07
C GLN A 90 9.50 -10.34 0.72
N ALA A 91 10.42 -9.88 -0.14
CA ALA A 91 10.07 -9.40 -1.47
C ALA A 91 9.45 -10.51 -2.33
N GLN A 92 9.97 -11.74 -2.23
CA GLN A 92 9.45 -12.90 -2.93
C GLN A 92 7.97 -13.16 -2.60
N VAL A 93 7.59 -13.10 -1.33
CA VAL A 93 6.18 -13.29 -0.91
C VAL A 93 5.26 -12.26 -1.57
N LEU A 94 5.68 -10.99 -1.65
CA LEU A 94 4.88 -9.95 -2.31
C LEU A 94 4.85 -10.10 -3.83
N LEU A 95 5.91 -10.66 -4.42
CA LEU A 95 5.97 -10.93 -5.85
C LEU A 95 5.02 -12.06 -6.24
N GLU A 96 5.01 -13.16 -5.48
CA GLU A 96 4.07 -14.28 -5.69
C GLU A 96 2.61 -13.81 -5.57
N GLU A 97 2.33 -12.93 -4.61
CA GLU A 97 1.00 -12.31 -4.45
C GLU A 97 0.65 -11.41 -5.65
N LEU A 98 1.60 -10.61 -6.14
CA LEU A 98 1.42 -9.76 -7.32
C LEU A 98 1.16 -10.59 -8.59
N GLU A 99 1.93 -11.66 -8.80
CA GLU A 99 1.77 -12.58 -9.93
C GLU A 99 0.38 -13.24 -9.90
N SER A 100 -0.10 -13.61 -8.71
CA SER A 100 -1.44 -14.15 -8.54
C SER A 100 -2.52 -13.14 -8.93
N CYS A 101 -2.38 -11.87 -8.51
CA CYS A 101 -3.32 -10.81 -8.90
C CYS A 101 -3.35 -10.55 -10.41
N LEU A 102 -2.21 -10.67 -11.10
CA LEU A 102 -2.13 -10.49 -12.56
C LEU A 102 -2.67 -11.71 -13.32
N GLY A 103 -2.42 -12.92 -12.81
CA GLY A 103 -2.92 -14.16 -13.43
C GLY A 103 -4.45 -14.31 -13.35
N GLU A 104 -5.08 -13.74 -12.33
CA GLU A 104 -6.55 -13.68 -12.22
C GLU A 104 -7.20 -12.78 -13.28
N GLU A 105 -6.49 -11.76 -13.79
CA GLU A 105 -6.99 -10.88 -14.87
C GLU A 105 -6.95 -11.55 -16.26
N GLU A 106 -6.05 -12.53 -16.49
CA GLU A 106 -5.95 -13.25 -17.77
C GLU A 106 -6.88 -14.48 -17.88
N GLY A 107 -7.43 -14.97 -16.76
CA GLY A 107 -8.26 -16.19 -16.72
C GLY A 107 -9.77 -15.99 -16.94
N GLY A 108 -10.22 -14.76 -17.23
CA GLY A 108 -11.62 -14.41 -17.42
C GLY A 108 -12.00 -14.23 -18.90
N GLU A 109 -12.02 -15.31 -19.67
CA GLU A 109 -12.70 -15.39 -21.00
C GLU A 109 -13.95 -16.28 -20.94
#